data_AF-A0A934MCC9-F1
#
_entry.id   AF-A0A934MCC9-F1
#
_cell.length_a   1.000
_cell.length_b   1.000
_cell.length_c   1.000
_cell.angle_alpha   90.00
_cell.angle_beta   90.00
_cell.angle_gamma   90.00
#
_symmetry.space_group_name_H-M   'P 1'
#
loop_
_entity.id
_entity.type
_entity.pdbx_description
1 polymer ?
#
loop_
_entity_poly.entity_id
_entity_poly.type
_entity_poly.pdbx_seq_one_letter_code
_entity_poly.pdbx_strand_id
1 'polypeptide(L)'
;MMKLFTAAALATVVSLGAVADASAFQRTRTTTGPAGNSATYNSSAQCAGGVCSRSATRSGAYGRSATTSGSASCAGGTCTHSSTTSGTYGNTVTRSGSVSRY
;
A
#
# COMPACT_ATOMS: atom_id res chain seq x y z
N MET A 1 7.33 40.22 47.88
CA MET A 1 8.76 39.91 47.63
C MET A 1 8.86 39.12 46.34
N MET A 2 9.78 39.57 45.49
CA MET A 2 10.06 39.18 44.10
C MET A 2 10.36 37.69 43.93
N LYS A 3 9.96 37.11 42.78
CA LYS A 3 10.75 36.11 42.03
C LYS A 3 10.24 36.02 40.59
N LEU A 4 10.89 36.78 39.72
CA LEU A 4 10.83 36.59 38.27
C LEU A 4 11.53 35.27 37.93
N PHE A 5 10.83 34.38 37.25
CA PHE A 5 11.44 33.25 36.54
C PHE A 5 11.31 33.49 35.05
N THR A 6 12.41 33.93 34.45
CA THR A 6 12.66 33.91 33.00
C THR A 6 12.78 32.46 32.52
N ALA A 7 11.98 32.05 31.55
CA ALA A 7 12.24 30.84 30.78
C ALA A 7 11.63 30.91 29.37
N ALA A 8 12.53 31.12 28.40
CA ALA A 8 12.52 30.73 27.00
C ALA A 8 11.18 30.77 26.22
N ALA A 9 11.07 31.71 25.29
CA ALA A 9 10.17 31.60 24.15
C ALA A 9 10.58 30.37 23.30
N LEU A 10 9.75 29.32 23.28
CA LEU A 10 9.88 28.27 22.29
C LEU A 10 9.42 28.81 20.93
N ALA A 11 10.36 29.18 20.08
CA ALA A 11 10.09 29.36 18.66
C ALA A 11 9.84 27.98 18.04
N THR A 12 8.59 27.61 17.87
CA THR A 12 8.21 26.43 17.07
C THR A 12 8.49 26.75 15.60
N VAL A 13 9.63 26.28 15.10
CA VAL A 13 9.91 26.21 13.66
C VAL A 13 8.98 25.16 13.07
N VAL A 14 7.86 25.60 12.48
CA VAL A 14 7.02 24.73 11.65
C VAL A 14 7.72 24.57 10.32
N SER A 15 8.41 23.44 10.15
CA SER A 15 8.87 22.99 8.85
C SER A 15 7.66 22.53 8.03
N LEU A 16 7.31 23.31 6.99
CA LEU A 16 6.37 22.90 5.94
C LEU A 16 7.07 21.91 5.01
N GLY A 17 7.24 20.67 5.47
CA GLY A 17 7.54 19.55 4.59
C GLY A 17 6.24 19.15 3.87
N ALA A 18 6.26 19.08 2.54
CA ALA A 18 5.22 18.38 1.81
C ALA A 18 5.24 16.91 2.28
N VAL A 19 4.34 16.57 3.20
CA VAL A 19 4.09 15.18 3.55
C VAL A 19 3.56 14.50 2.30
N ALA A 20 4.36 13.63 1.68
CA ALA A 20 3.79 12.61 0.83
C ALA A 20 2.85 11.81 1.72
N ASP A 21 1.54 11.95 1.51
CA ASP A 21 0.54 11.35 2.37
C ASP A 21 0.82 9.85 2.44
N ALA A 22 1.17 9.36 3.62
CA ALA A 22 1.24 7.93 3.89
C ALA A 22 -0.18 7.37 3.76
N SER A 23 -0.59 7.10 2.52
CA SER A 23 -1.94 6.64 2.21
C SER A 23 -1.93 5.13 2.25
N ALA A 24 -2.35 4.60 3.40
CA ALA A 24 -2.64 3.18 3.56
C ALA A 24 -4.14 2.96 3.35
N PHE A 25 -4.50 2.03 2.45
CA PHE A 25 -5.88 1.64 2.26
C PHE A 25 -6.04 0.13 2.27
N GLN A 26 -7.14 -0.30 2.88
CA GLN A 26 -7.56 -1.69 2.94
C GLN A 26 -8.88 -1.85 2.20
N ARG A 27 -9.06 -2.99 1.54
CA ARG A 27 -10.33 -3.35 0.90
C ARG A 27 -10.63 -4.81 1.14
N THR A 28 -11.81 -5.07 1.70
CA THR A 28 -12.40 -6.41 1.79
C THR A 28 -13.68 -6.45 0.99
N ARG A 29 -13.88 -7.51 0.21
CA ARG A 29 -15.11 -7.79 -0.52
C ARG A 29 -15.43 -9.26 -0.39
N THR A 30 -16.68 -9.56 -0.06
CA THR A 30 -17.23 -10.93 -0.10
C THR A 30 -18.34 -10.96 -1.14
N THR A 31 -18.39 -12.03 -1.93
CA THR A 31 -19.43 -12.25 -2.93
C THR A 31 -19.99 -13.65 -2.74
N THR A 32 -21.29 -13.74 -2.49
CA THR A 32 -22.01 -15.00 -2.27
C THR A 32 -22.87 -15.32 -3.48
N GLY A 33 -22.71 -16.52 -4.03
CA GLY A 33 -23.52 -17.00 -5.15
C GLY A 33 -24.86 -17.61 -4.71
N PRO A 34 -25.77 -17.89 -5.65
CA PRO A 34 -27.08 -18.48 -5.36
C PRO A 34 -27.03 -19.84 -4.64
N ALA A 35 -25.94 -20.59 -4.83
CA ALA A 35 -25.70 -21.86 -4.15
C ALA A 35 -25.12 -21.71 -2.72
N GLY A 36 -25.11 -20.50 -2.14
CA GLY A 36 -24.61 -20.20 -0.79
C GLY A 36 -23.07 -20.12 -0.66
N ASN A 37 -22.35 -20.51 -1.71
CA ASN A 37 -20.89 -20.46 -1.77
C ASN A 37 -20.38 -19.01 -1.85
N SER A 38 -19.37 -18.67 -1.03
CA SER A 38 -18.84 -17.29 -0.93
C SER A 38 -17.36 -17.22 -1.32
N ALA A 39 -17.00 -16.22 -2.11
CA ALA A 39 -15.60 -15.87 -2.40
C ALA A 39 -15.24 -14.55 -1.73
N THR A 40 -13.99 -14.44 -1.25
CA THR A 40 -13.50 -13.26 -0.55
C THR A 40 -12.29 -12.66 -1.27
N TYR A 41 -12.22 -11.34 -1.28
CA TYR A 41 -11.10 -10.56 -1.75
C TYR A 41 -10.64 -9.61 -0.66
N ASN A 42 -9.39 -9.76 -0.22
CA ASN A 42 -8.74 -8.86 0.71
C ASN A 42 -7.57 -8.20 0.02
N SER A 43 -7.39 -6.90 0.20
CA SER A 43 -6.18 -6.21 -0.27
C SER A 43 -5.79 -5.08 0.63
N SER A 44 -4.48 -4.87 0.73
CA SER A 44 -3.83 -3.74 1.37
C SER A 44 -2.97 -3.02 0.36
N ALA A 45 -2.89 -1.70 0.47
CA ALA A 45 -1.84 -0.94 -0.19
C ALA A 45 -1.40 0.22 0.68
N GLN A 46 -0.17 0.64 0.49
CA GLN A 46 0.43 1.76 1.19
C GLN A 46 1.39 2.48 0.25
N CYS A 47 1.34 3.80 0.24
CA CYS A 47 2.27 4.64 -0.50
C CYS A 47 3.01 5.57 0.46
N ALA A 48 4.33 5.61 0.38
CA ALA A 48 5.16 6.53 1.14
C ALA A 48 6.45 6.83 0.36
N GLY A 49 6.87 8.10 0.32
CA GLY A 49 8.16 8.48 -0.24
C GLY A 49 8.36 8.10 -1.71
N GLY A 50 7.33 8.20 -2.55
CA GLY A 50 7.39 7.84 -3.98
C GLY A 50 7.33 6.34 -4.26
N VAL A 51 7.19 5.50 -3.23
CA VAL A 51 7.04 4.04 -3.34
C VAL A 51 5.66 3.62 -2.86
N CYS A 52 4.94 2.87 -3.68
CA CYS A 52 3.68 2.24 -3.35
C CYS A 52 3.86 0.72 -3.29
N SER A 53 3.42 0.09 -2.21
CA SER A 53 3.37 -1.37 -2.08
C SER A 53 1.93 -1.83 -1.96
N ARG A 54 1.63 -3.01 -2.52
CA ARG A 54 0.28 -3.58 -2.52
C ARG A 54 0.33 -5.08 -2.34
N SER A 55 -0.57 -5.60 -1.53
CA SER A 55 -0.82 -7.04 -1.36
C SER A 55 -2.30 -7.34 -1.52
N ALA A 56 -2.62 -8.49 -2.09
CA ALA A 56 -3.99 -8.94 -2.24
C ALA A 56 -4.11 -10.46 -2.17
N THR A 57 -5.18 -10.93 -1.55
CA THR A 57 -5.55 -12.34 -1.44
C THR A 57 -6.96 -12.52 -1.98
N ARG A 58 -7.11 -13.46 -2.90
CA ARG A 58 -8.39 -13.92 -3.46
C ARG A 58 -8.63 -15.32 -2.95
N SER A 59 -9.66 -15.54 -2.13
CA SER A 59 -10.05 -16.84 -1.61
C SER A 59 -11.36 -17.27 -2.25
N GLY A 60 -11.35 -18.39 -2.95
CA GLY A 60 -12.56 -18.99 -3.52
C GLY A 60 -13.38 -19.73 -2.47
N ALA A 61 -14.63 -20.04 -2.82
CA ALA A 61 -15.56 -20.74 -1.92
C ALA A 61 -15.09 -22.12 -1.46
N TYR A 62 -14.21 -22.75 -2.23
CA TYR A 62 -13.64 -24.07 -1.94
C TYR A 62 -12.29 -23.99 -1.22
N GLY A 63 -12.00 -22.89 -0.52
CA GLY A 63 -10.81 -22.71 0.32
C GLY A 63 -9.50 -22.44 -0.43
N ARG A 64 -9.47 -22.55 -1.76
CA ARG A 64 -8.28 -22.24 -2.57
C ARG A 64 -8.07 -20.73 -2.66
N SER A 65 -6.83 -20.29 -2.44
CA SER A 65 -6.48 -18.87 -2.48
C SER A 65 -5.35 -18.55 -3.47
N ALA A 66 -5.45 -17.41 -4.13
CA ALA A 66 -4.37 -16.82 -4.91
C ALA A 66 -3.91 -15.52 -4.23
N THR A 67 -2.61 -15.27 -4.23
CA THR A 67 -2.00 -14.09 -3.63
C THR A 67 -1.22 -13.30 -4.67
N THR A 68 -1.27 -11.98 -4.55
CA THR A 68 -0.44 -11.06 -5.33
C THR A 68 0.21 -10.09 -4.36
N SER A 69 1.50 -9.85 -4.51
CA SER A 69 2.22 -8.77 -3.85
C SER A 69 3.08 -8.03 -4.87
N GLY A 70 3.32 -6.75 -4.63
CA GLY A 70 4.17 -5.97 -5.52
C GLY A 70 4.37 -4.55 -5.03
N SER A 71 5.28 -3.86 -5.70
CA SER A 71 5.57 -2.45 -5.45
C SER A 71 5.80 -1.70 -6.75
N ALA A 72 5.58 -0.39 -6.68
CA ALA A 72 5.93 0.56 -7.72
C ALA A 72 6.69 1.73 -7.09
N SER A 73 7.68 2.25 -7.80
CA SER A 73 8.47 3.41 -7.37
C SER A 73 8.57 4.40 -8.52
N CYS A 74 8.32 5.68 -8.24
CA CYS A 74 8.39 6.75 -9.23
C CYS A 74 9.42 7.80 -8.79
N ALA A 75 10.42 8.02 -9.63
CA ALA A 75 11.45 9.05 -9.41
C ALA A 75 11.93 9.61 -10.75
N GLY A 76 12.14 10.93 -10.81
CA GLY A 76 12.77 11.58 -11.97
C GLY A 76 12.04 11.36 -13.30
N GLY A 77 10.70 11.34 -13.29
CA GLY A 77 9.89 11.12 -14.50
C GLY A 77 9.77 9.65 -14.95
N THR A 78 10.43 8.72 -14.26
CA THR A 78 10.34 7.28 -14.51
C THR A 78 9.67 6.56 -13.34
N CYS A 79 8.74 5.68 -13.64
CA CYS A 79 8.13 4.76 -12.69
C CYS A 79 8.51 3.32 -13.03
N THR A 80 8.98 2.57 -12.04
CA THR A 80 9.21 1.13 -12.14
C THR A 80 8.18 0.39 -11.29
N HIS A 81 7.85 -0.84 -11.67
CA HIS A 81 7.00 -1.71 -10.86
C HIS A 81 7.46 -3.17 -10.96
N SER A 82 7.19 -3.92 -9.89
CA SER A 82 7.37 -5.36 -9.83
C SER A 82 6.23 -5.98 -9.03
N SER A 83 5.75 -7.13 -9.48
CA SER A 83 4.71 -7.88 -8.79
C SER A 83 4.89 -9.38 -8.98
N THR A 84 4.59 -10.13 -7.92
CA THR A 84 4.56 -11.59 -7.92
C THR A 84 3.15 -12.04 -7.60
N THR A 85 2.65 -12.99 -8.38
CA THR A 85 1.34 -13.60 -8.16
C THR A 85 1.50 -15.11 -8.06
N SER A 86 1.07 -15.67 -6.93
CA SER A 86 0.98 -17.11 -6.71
C SER A 86 -0.46 -17.56 -6.85
N GLY A 87 -0.71 -18.45 -7.80
CA GLY A 87 -2.03 -19.00 -8.08
C GLY A 87 -2.43 -20.08 -7.07
N THR A 88 -3.72 -20.43 -7.10
CA THR A 88 -4.36 -21.44 -6.25
C THR A 88 -3.80 -22.87 -6.35
N TYR A 89 -2.91 -23.11 -7.31
CA TYR A 89 -2.31 -24.40 -7.61
C TYR A 89 -0.77 -24.37 -7.48
N GLY A 90 -0.21 -23.35 -6.82
CA GLY A 90 1.23 -23.23 -6.55
C GLY A 90 2.06 -22.58 -7.66
N ASN A 91 1.51 -22.43 -8.87
CA ASN A 91 2.18 -21.72 -9.96
C ASN A 91 2.40 -20.24 -9.59
N THR A 92 3.60 -19.74 -9.81
CA THR A 92 3.97 -18.36 -9.50
C THR A 92 4.46 -17.64 -10.73
N VAL A 93 4.00 -16.40 -10.93
CA VAL A 93 4.40 -15.53 -12.03
C VAL A 93 4.90 -14.20 -11.46
N THR A 94 6.07 -13.78 -11.90
CA THR A 94 6.62 -12.46 -11.59
C THR A 94 6.61 -11.58 -12.83
N ARG A 95 6.19 -10.33 -12.67
CA ARG A 95 6.12 -9.32 -13.72
C ARG A 95 6.80 -8.05 -13.23
N SER A 96 7.60 -7.45 -14.08
CA SER A 96 8.26 -6.18 -13.82
C SER A 96 8.31 -5.33 -15.07
N GLY A 97 8.32 -4.01 -14.91
CA GLY A 97 8.42 -3.09 -16.03
C GLY A 97 8.58 -1.65 -15.58
N SER A 98 8.82 -0.78 -16.55
CA SER A 98 9.03 0.65 -16.32
C SER A 98 8.31 1.49 -17.36
N VAL A 99 7.86 2.67 -16.94
CA VAL A 99 7.32 3.71 -17.82
C VAL A 99 8.08 5.00 -17.53
N SER A 100 8.53 5.68 -18.58
CA SER A 100 9.22 6.98 -18.47
C SER A 100 8.49 8.01 -19.32
N ARG A 101 8.47 9.25 -18.83
CA ARG A 101 7.94 10.40 -19.55
C ARG A 101 9.08 11.38 -19.81
N TYR A 102 9.37 11.61 -21.09
CA TYR A 102 10.40 12.52 -21.59
C TYR A 102 9.80 13.89 -21.92
#